data_AF-A0A1I4U803-F1
#
_entry.id   AF-A0A1I4U803-F1
#
_cell.length_a   1.000
_cell.length_b   1.000
_cell.length_c   1.000
_cell.angle_alpha   90.00
_cell.angle_beta   90.00
_cell.angle_gamma   90.00
#
_symmetry.space_group_name_H-M   'P 1'
#
loop_
_entity.id
_entity.type
_entity.pdbx_description
1 polymer ?
#
loop_
_entity_poly.entity_id
_entity_poly.type
_entity_poly.pdbx_seq_one_letter_code
_entity_poly.pdbx_strand_id
1 'polypeptide(L)'
;MTDIGNELLQLVPKATTRQSMKDFKSDQEVRWCPGCGDYAILAAVQGFMPELGLARENIVFVSGIGCSSRFPYYMDTYGMHSIHGRAPAIATGLATSRRDLSVWVVTGDGDALSIGGNHLIHALRRNVNLKILLFNNRIYGLTKGQYSPTSEVGKITKSTPMGSLDAPFNPVSLALGAEASFVARTVDSDRRHLTEVLRQAAAHPGTALVEIYQNCNIFNDGAFEVLKDRQRAEEAVIRLEHGEPIRFGTDGGRGVVRDEATGDLQVVTVTAENESRILVHDAHATSPTTAFALSRLADPDTLHHTPIGVLRSVERPVYDTQMADQIDTAVDRHGKGDLSALLAGGDTWTVVG
;
A
#
# COMPACT_ATOMS: atom_id res chain seq x y z
N MET A 1 -20.27 11.16 -10.82
CA MET A 1 -19.60 10.07 -10.09
C MET A 1 -19.11 9.11 -11.14
N THR A 2 -17.80 9.07 -11.34
CA THR A 2 -17.16 8.02 -12.14
C THR A 2 -17.40 6.71 -11.40
N ASP A 3 -17.97 5.71 -12.06
CA ASP A 3 -18.12 4.39 -11.46
C ASP A 3 -16.73 3.77 -11.31
N ILE A 4 -16.32 3.46 -10.08
CA ILE A 4 -14.94 3.04 -9.76
C ILE A 4 -14.75 1.52 -9.98
N GLY A 5 -15.70 0.82 -10.62
CA GLY A 5 -15.51 -0.55 -11.12
C GLY A 5 -15.32 -1.65 -10.07
N ASN A 6 -15.35 -1.31 -8.77
CA ASN A 6 -15.23 -2.26 -7.68
C ASN A 6 -16.62 -2.72 -7.21
N GLU A 7 -17.00 -3.96 -7.53
CA GLU A 7 -18.26 -4.54 -7.07
C GLU A 7 -18.39 -4.56 -5.53
N LEU A 8 -17.29 -4.69 -4.80
CA LEU A 8 -17.32 -4.68 -3.32
C LEU A 8 -17.64 -3.29 -2.77
N LEU A 9 -17.30 -2.22 -3.48
CA LEU A 9 -17.72 -0.87 -3.07
C LEU A 9 -19.22 -0.64 -3.27
N GLN A 10 -19.92 -1.49 -4.05
CA GLN A 10 -21.37 -1.39 -4.20
C GLN A 10 -22.12 -1.79 -2.93
N LEU A 11 -21.50 -2.61 -2.07
CA LEU A 11 -22.05 -2.98 -0.76
C LEU A 11 -21.90 -1.85 0.28
N VAL A 12 -21.01 -0.88 0.03
CA VAL A 12 -20.73 0.22 0.95
C VAL A 12 -21.74 1.35 0.72
N PRO A 13 -22.48 1.81 1.75
CA PRO A 13 -23.49 2.83 1.54
C PRO A 13 -22.90 4.16 1.06
N LYS A 14 -23.54 4.72 0.02
CA LYS A 14 -23.15 5.96 -0.66
C LYS A 14 -23.55 7.19 0.14
N ALA A 15 -22.83 8.29 -0.08
CA ALA A 15 -23.20 9.58 0.48
C ALA A 15 -24.54 10.07 -0.11
N THR A 16 -25.40 10.63 0.74
CA THR A 16 -26.69 11.21 0.33
C THR A 16 -26.54 12.62 -0.25
N THR A 17 -25.42 13.28 0.04
CA THR A 17 -25.07 14.62 -0.43
C THR A 17 -23.69 14.63 -1.05
N ARG A 18 -23.42 15.63 -1.90
CA ARG A 18 -22.08 15.83 -2.47
C ARG A 18 -21.10 16.19 -1.36
N GLN A 19 -20.04 15.40 -1.23
CA GLN A 19 -18.94 15.67 -0.32
C GLN A 19 -17.78 16.36 -1.04
N SER A 20 -16.91 16.97 -0.25
CA SER A 20 -15.71 17.70 -0.66
C SER A 20 -14.53 17.31 0.22
N MET A 21 -13.31 17.72 -0.16
CA MET A 21 -12.10 17.52 0.67
C MET A 21 -12.28 18.01 2.11
N LYS A 22 -13.06 19.08 2.32
CA LYS A 22 -13.28 19.67 3.65
C LYS A 22 -14.02 18.71 4.57
N ASP A 23 -14.93 17.90 4.03
CA ASP A 23 -15.76 16.97 4.80
C ASP A 23 -14.97 15.74 5.29
N PHE A 24 -13.74 15.54 4.79
CA PHE A 24 -12.82 14.49 5.22
C PHE A 24 -11.68 15.01 6.11
N LYS A 25 -11.66 16.31 6.42
CA LYS A 25 -10.70 16.92 7.34
C LYS A 25 -11.28 16.93 8.75
N SER A 26 -10.61 16.27 9.69
CA SER A 26 -10.94 16.40 11.11
C SER A 26 -10.68 17.81 11.64
N ASP A 27 -11.21 18.12 12.80
CA ASP A 27 -10.88 19.34 13.58
C ASP A 27 -9.53 19.27 14.32
N GLN A 28 -8.83 18.13 14.26
CA GLN A 28 -7.56 17.94 14.95
C GLN A 28 -6.39 18.64 14.26
N GLU A 29 -5.52 19.24 15.07
CA GLU A 29 -4.26 19.83 14.59
C GLU A 29 -3.27 18.74 14.16
N VAL A 30 -2.72 18.89 12.95
CA VAL A 30 -1.71 17.98 12.41
C VAL A 30 -0.36 18.25 13.08
N ARG A 31 0.18 17.24 13.79
CA ARG A 31 1.38 17.33 14.63
C ARG A 31 2.63 16.70 14.01
N TRP A 32 2.70 16.68 12.68
CA TRP A 32 3.92 16.27 11.99
C TRP A 32 4.91 17.43 11.91
N CYS A 33 6.17 17.12 11.63
CA CYS A 33 7.19 18.14 11.46
C CYS A 33 6.88 19.01 10.23
N PRO A 34 7.04 20.34 10.27
CA PRO A 34 6.86 21.19 9.10
C PRO A 34 7.74 20.69 7.95
N GLY A 35 7.15 20.43 6.77
CA GLY A 35 7.86 19.86 5.62
C GLY A 35 7.89 18.32 5.55
N CYS A 36 7.27 17.62 6.51
CA CYS A 36 7.11 16.17 6.43
C CYS A 36 6.28 15.75 5.21
N GLY A 37 6.70 14.70 4.51
CA GLY A 37 5.97 14.12 3.37
C GLY A 37 4.54 13.67 3.70
N ASP A 38 4.27 13.31 4.96
CA ASP A 38 2.94 12.87 5.43
C ASP A 38 1.84 13.91 5.12
N TYR A 39 2.16 15.21 5.13
CA TYR A 39 1.21 16.27 4.78
C TYR A 39 0.72 16.17 3.33
N ALA A 40 1.62 15.83 2.40
CA ALA A 40 1.27 15.69 0.99
C ALA A 40 0.36 14.47 0.78
N ILE A 41 0.67 13.36 1.46
CA ILE A 41 -0.12 12.14 1.39
C ILE A 41 -1.52 12.36 1.99
N LEU A 42 -1.60 12.99 3.17
CA LEU A 42 -2.88 13.32 3.81
C LEU A 42 -3.75 14.20 2.91
N ALA A 43 -3.16 15.25 2.32
CA ALA A 43 -3.89 16.12 1.40
C ALA A 43 -4.37 15.39 0.14
N ALA A 44 -3.55 14.50 -0.43
CA ALA A 44 -3.94 13.70 -1.59
C ALA A 44 -5.11 12.76 -1.26
N VAL A 45 -5.03 12.05 -0.13
CA VAL A 45 -6.09 11.15 0.33
C VAL A 45 -7.38 11.91 0.64
N GLN A 46 -7.33 13.01 1.41
CA GLN A 46 -8.51 13.84 1.69
C GLN A 46 -9.15 14.41 0.42
N GLY A 47 -8.34 14.77 -0.58
CA GLY A 47 -8.83 15.25 -1.87
C GLY A 47 -9.46 14.15 -2.73
N PHE A 48 -8.96 12.93 -2.60
CA PHE A 48 -9.42 11.75 -3.33
C PHE A 48 -10.68 11.12 -2.73
N MET A 49 -10.84 11.07 -1.40
CA MET A 49 -11.97 10.40 -0.74
C MET A 49 -13.36 10.79 -1.28
N PRO A 50 -13.67 12.08 -1.59
CA PRO A 50 -14.95 12.46 -2.20
C PRO A 50 -15.23 11.80 -3.55
N GLU A 51 -14.19 11.43 -4.31
CA GLU A 51 -14.34 10.78 -5.61
C GLU A 51 -14.97 9.38 -5.47
N LEU A 52 -14.78 8.70 -4.32
CA LEU A 52 -15.38 7.40 -4.03
C LEU A 52 -16.91 7.44 -3.94
N GLY A 53 -17.49 8.59 -3.56
CA GLY A 53 -18.93 8.76 -3.37
C GLY A 53 -19.54 7.94 -2.22
N LEU A 54 -18.70 7.40 -1.31
CA LEU A 54 -19.11 6.63 -0.13
C LEU A 54 -19.42 7.57 1.03
N ALA A 55 -20.40 7.24 1.87
CA ALA A 55 -20.63 8.00 3.08
C ALA A 55 -19.41 7.87 4.02
N ARG A 56 -18.98 8.97 4.64
CA ARG A 56 -17.73 9.01 5.43
C ARG A 56 -17.77 8.07 6.64
N GLU A 57 -18.96 7.86 7.19
CA GLU A 57 -19.23 6.93 8.28
C GLU A 57 -19.07 5.45 7.89
N ASN A 58 -18.95 5.15 6.59
CA ASN A 58 -18.68 3.80 6.09
C ASN A 58 -17.24 3.63 5.58
N ILE A 59 -16.40 4.63 5.74
CA ILE A 59 -14.96 4.55 5.50
C ILE A 59 -14.25 4.44 6.84
N VAL A 60 -13.33 3.47 6.97
CA VAL A 60 -12.59 3.25 8.21
C VAL A 60 -11.10 3.24 7.96
N PHE A 61 -10.35 4.11 8.65
CA PHE A 61 -8.89 4.08 8.64
C PHE A 61 -8.33 3.41 9.90
N VAL A 62 -7.63 2.29 9.73
CA VAL A 62 -6.93 1.59 10.80
C VAL A 62 -5.44 1.85 10.66
N SER A 63 -4.76 2.20 11.75
CA SER A 63 -3.31 2.42 11.73
C SER A 63 -2.59 1.74 12.88
N GLY A 64 -1.28 1.56 12.74
CA GLY A 64 -0.42 0.95 13.76
C GLY A 64 0.12 2.00 14.72
N ILE A 65 1.44 2.04 14.93
CA ILE A 65 2.13 3.09 15.72
C ILE A 65 3.30 3.66 14.92
N GLY A 66 3.40 5.00 14.88
CA GLY A 66 4.42 5.73 14.13
C GLY A 66 3.94 7.14 13.73
N CYS A 67 4.80 7.93 13.08
CA CYS A 67 4.38 9.24 12.54
C CYS A 67 3.24 9.05 11.54
N SER A 68 3.41 8.15 10.58
CA SER A 68 2.39 7.74 9.61
C SER A 68 1.11 7.29 10.29
N SER A 69 1.19 6.59 11.43
CA SER A 69 0.02 6.00 12.09
C SER A 69 -0.84 7.01 12.85
N ARG A 70 -0.44 8.28 12.93
CA ARG A 70 -1.33 9.36 13.39
C ARG A 70 -2.43 9.71 12.37
N PHE A 71 -2.34 9.17 11.15
CA PHE A 71 -3.24 9.50 10.04
C PHE A 71 -4.74 9.44 10.37
N PRO A 72 -5.28 8.42 11.08
CA PRO A 72 -6.72 8.39 11.37
C PRO A 72 -7.21 9.56 12.22
N TYR A 73 -6.35 10.20 13.02
CA TYR A 73 -6.75 11.40 13.77
C TYR A 73 -7.03 12.59 12.86
N TYR A 74 -6.57 12.56 11.61
CA TYR A 74 -6.66 13.67 10.67
C TYR A 74 -7.73 13.47 9.59
N MET A 75 -8.49 12.37 9.70
CA MET A 75 -9.60 12.03 8.82
C MET A 75 -10.92 12.15 9.58
N ASP A 76 -11.89 12.88 9.01
CA ASP A 76 -13.27 12.93 9.54
C ASP A 76 -14.08 11.70 9.07
N THR A 77 -13.66 10.52 9.51
CA THR A 77 -14.28 9.22 9.25
C THR A 77 -14.23 8.38 10.52
N TYR A 78 -14.74 7.14 10.50
CA TYR A 78 -14.35 6.20 11.56
C TYR A 78 -12.84 5.89 11.44
N GLY A 79 -12.19 5.68 12.58
CA GLY A 79 -10.78 5.40 12.61
C GLY A 79 -10.36 4.67 13.88
N MET A 80 -9.30 3.86 13.77
CA MET A 80 -8.69 3.16 14.88
C MET A 80 -7.17 3.30 14.82
N HIS A 81 -6.60 4.05 15.76
CA HIS A 81 -5.17 4.04 16.04
C HIS A 81 -4.90 2.86 16.98
N SER A 82 -4.36 1.78 16.42
CA SER A 82 -4.25 0.50 17.10
C SER A 82 -2.91 0.35 17.84
N ILE A 83 -2.32 -0.85 17.82
CA ILE A 83 -1.02 -1.13 18.44
C ILE A 83 0.00 -1.50 17.36
N HIS A 84 1.28 -1.34 17.69
CA HIS A 84 2.37 -1.38 16.72
C HIS A 84 2.39 -2.69 15.91
N GLY A 85 2.31 -2.55 14.58
CA GLY A 85 2.30 -3.63 13.60
C GLY A 85 1.07 -4.54 13.63
N ARG A 86 -0.04 -4.15 14.28
CA ARG A 86 -1.28 -4.95 14.31
C ARG A 86 -2.40 -4.40 13.44
N ALA A 87 -2.19 -3.27 12.77
CA ALA A 87 -3.19 -2.66 11.91
C ALA A 87 -3.72 -3.61 10.82
N PRO A 88 -2.90 -4.38 10.07
CA PRO A 88 -3.43 -5.35 9.11
C PRO A 88 -4.28 -6.45 9.74
N ALA A 89 -3.92 -6.91 10.95
CA ALA A 89 -4.66 -7.96 11.65
C ALA A 89 -6.03 -7.46 12.13
N ILE A 90 -6.07 -6.27 12.72
CA ILE A 90 -7.31 -5.64 13.20
C ILE A 90 -8.21 -5.28 12.02
N ALA A 91 -7.65 -4.68 10.97
CA ALA A 91 -8.38 -4.35 9.75
C ALA A 91 -8.96 -5.60 9.07
N THR A 92 -8.24 -6.73 9.10
CA THR A 92 -8.77 -8.00 8.61
C THR A 92 -10.03 -8.41 9.37
N GLY A 93 -10.01 -8.36 10.71
CA GLY A 93 -11.18 -8.68 11.53
C GLY A 93 -12.38 -7.77 11.24
N LEU A 94 -12.13 -6.48 11.01
CA LEU A 94 -13.17 -5.51 10.63
C LEU A 94 -13.78 -5.85 9.25
N ALA A 95 -12.95 -6.00 8.22
CA ALA A 95 -13.39 -6.28 6.86
C ALA A 95 -14.18 -7.61 6.78
N THR A 96 -13.72 -8.65 7.48
CA THR A 96 -14.42 -9.95 7.51
C THR A 96 -15.76 -9.90 8.24
N SER A 97 -15.94 -8.94 9.15
CA SER A 97 -17.17 -8.81 9.94
C SER A 97 -18.19 -7.84 9.33
N ARG A 98 -17.73 -6.91 8.47
CA ARG A 98 -18.53 -5.80 7.94
C ARG A 98 -18.20 -5.54 6.47
N ARG A 99 -18.87 -6.28 5.58
CA ARG A 99 -18.76 -6.16 4.11
C ARG A 99 -19.21 -4.80 3.56
N ASP A 100 -19.96 -4.05 4.36
CA ASP A 100 -20.55 -2.75 4.05
C ASP A 100 -19.62 -1.56 4.43
N LEU A 101 -18.34 -1.84 4.69
CA LEU A 101 -17.33 -0.82 5.01
C LEU A 101 -16.18 -0.81 3.99
N SER A 102 -15.70 0.38 3.66
CA SER A 102 -14.42 0.56 2.95
C SER A 102 -13.29 0.69 3.96
N VAL A 103 -12.46 -0.35 4.09
CA VAL A 103 -11.39 -0.42 5.10
C VAL A 103 -10.02 -0.08 4.50
N TRP A 104 -9.39 0.95 5.08
CA TRP A 104 -8.07 1.44 4.73
C TRP A 104 -7.09 1.23 5.88
N VAL A 105 -5.87 0.82 5.57
CA VAL A 105 -4.77 0.65 6.53
C VAL A 105 -3.69 1.68 6.23
N VAL A 106 -3.26 2.44 7.23
CA VAL A 106 -2.12 3.35 7.12
C VAL A 106 -1.03 2.89 8.06
N THR A 107 0.17 2.70 7.52
CA THR A 107 1.29 2.11 8.26
C THR A 107 2.62 2.69 7.78
N GLY A 108 3.63 2.66 8.64
CA GLY A 108 5.01 3.00 8.28
C GLY A 108 5.78 1.75 7.85
N ASP A 109 6.89 1.94 7.16
CA ASP A 109 7.88 0.89 6.88
C ASP A 109 8.22 0.03 8.11
N GLY A 110 8.52 0.62 9.26
CA GLY A 110 8.78 -0.12 10.50
C GLY A 110 7.60 -0.88 11.05
N ASP A 111 6.45 -0.22 11.07
CA ASP A 111 5.22 -0.77 11.63
C ASP A 111 4.79 -2.01 10.83
N ALA A 112 4.84 -1.97 9.50
CA ALA A 112 4.40 -3.06 8.65
C ALA A 112 5.47 -4.09 8.29
N LEU A 113 6.75 -3.70 8.15
CA LEU A 113 7.80 -4.59 7.63
C LEU A 113 8.75 -5.12 8.71
N SER A 114 8.67 -4.57 9.93
CA SER A 114 9.35 -5.15 11.10
C SER A 114 8.35 -5.96 11.93
N ILE A 115 7.84 -5.37 13.02
CA ILE A 115 6.95 -6.05 13.96
C ILE A 115 5.61 -6.49 13.34
N GLY A 116 5.15 -5.85 12.26
CA GLY A 116 3.92 -6.18 11.55
C GLY A 116 4.08 -7.15 10.36
N GLY A 117 5.30 -7.57 10.03
CA GLY A 117 5.61 -8.28 8.78
C GLY A 117 4.72 -9.48 8.51
N ASN A 118 4.54 -10.34 9.51
CA ASN A 118 3.73 -11.54 9.35
C ASN A 118 2.24 -11.24 9.13
N HIS A 119 1.71 -10.18 9.74
CA HIS A 119 0.32 -9.78 9.56
C HIS A 119 0.09 -9.17 8.17
N LEU A 120 1.04 -8.35 7.68
CA LEU A 120 1.00 -7.81 6.33
C LEU A 120 1.00 -8.93 5.29
N ILE A 121 1.96 -9.86 5.37
CA ILE A 121 2.09 -10.97 4.43
C ILE A 121 0.82 -11.81 4.39
N HIS A 122 0.22 -12.11 5.54
CA HIS A 122 -1.01 -12.90 5.58
C HIS A 122 -2.27 -12.14 5.12
N ALA A 123 -2.33 -10.82 5.29
CA ALA A 123 -3.39 -10.01 4.70
C ALA A 123 -3.33 -10.08 3.16
N LEU A 124 -2.14 -9.88 2.59
CA LEU A 124 -1.88 -9.97 1.14
C LEU A 124 -2.16 -11.37 0.58
N ARG A 125 -1.63 -12.41 1.23
CA ARG A 125 -1.80 -13.80 0.80
C ARG A 125 -3.28 -14.20 0.76
N ARG A 126 -4.04 -13.84 1.80
CA ARG A 126 -5.48 -14.11 1.89
C ARG A 126 -6.28 -13.29 0.88
N ASN A 127 -5.77 -12.15 0.41
CA ASN A 127 -6.50 -11.22 -0.42
C ASN A 127 -7.76 -10.68 0.28
N VAL A 128 -7.60 -10.21 1.51
CA VAL A 128 -8.67 -9.53 2.28
C VAL A 128 -8.98 -8.18 1.64
N ASN A 129 -10.25 -7.74 1.58
CA ASN A 129 -10.64 -6.47 0.98
C ASN A 129 -10.16 -5.25 1.79
N LEU A 130 -8.87 -4.92 1.64
CA LEU A 130 -8.16 -3.86 2.38
C LEU A 130 -7.33 -3.00 1.44
N LYS A 131 -7.26 -1.70 1.74
CA LYS A 131 -6.37 -0.76 1.04
C LYS A 131 -5.23 -0.33 1.96
N ILE A 132 -4.02 -0.83 1.72
CA ILE A 132 -2.86 -0.64 2.59
C ILE A 132 -1.96 0.43 1.99
N LEU A 133 -1.85 1.57 2.67
CA LEU A 133 -0.95 2.66 2.34
C LEU A 133 0.29 2.57 3.25
N LEU A 134 1.42 2.18 2.66
CA LEU A 134 2.69 2.03 3.34
C LEU A 134 3.55 3.28 3.13
N PHE A 135 3.72 4.07 4.18
CA PHE A 135 4.53 5.28 4.13
C PHE A 135 5.98 4.88 4.40
N ASN A 136 6.78 4.83 3.34
CA ASN A 136 8.16 4.43 3.40
C ASN A 136 9.06 5.66 3.45
N ASN A 137 9.60 5.95 4.64
CA ASN A 137 10.59 7.01 4.85
C ASN A 137 11.98 6.47 5.23
N ARG A 138 12.15 5.15 5.16
CA ARG A 138 13.36 4.42 5.50
C ARG A 138 13.87 4.71 6.91
N ILE A 139 13.01 5.07 7.87
CA ILE A 139 13.45 5.40 9.23
C ILE A 139 12.34 5.37 10.30
N TYR A 140 12.67 5.01 11.53
CA TYR A 140 11.73 5.14 12.64
C TYR A 140 11.68 6.59 13.16
N GLY A 141 10.88 7.42 12.49
CA GLY A 141 10.77 8.85 12.82
C GLY A 141 10.25 9.13 14.23
N LEU A 142 9.15 8.50 14.64
CA LEU A 142 8.49 8.80 15.92
C LEU A 142 9.36 8.46 17.14
N THR A 143 10.15 7.39 17.05
CA THR A 143 11.09 6.96 18.09
C THR A 143 12.46 7.65 17.99
N LYS A 144 12.53 8.70 17.18
CA LYS A 144 13.65 9.64 17.04
C LYS A 144 14.83 9.16 16.19
N GLY A 145 14.60 8.37 15.14
CA GLY A 145 15.57 8.16 14.06
C GLY A 145 16.45 6.92 14.21
N GLN A 146 15.85 5.75 14.47
CA GLN A 146 16.51 4.44 14.31
C GLN A 146 16.31 3.94 12.89
N TYR A 147 17.22 3.13 12.37
CA TYR A 147 17.05 2.48 11.07
C TYR A 147 15.79 1.60 11.05
N SER A 148 15.21 1.46 9.86
CA SER A 148 14.05 0.65 9.55
C SER A 148 14.45 -0.56 8.70
N PRO A 149 13.54 -1.52 8.46
CA PRO A 149 13.78 -2.62 7.51
C PRO A 149 13.95 -2.18 6.06
N THR A 150 13.80 -0.88 5.74
CA THR A 150 14.02 -0.34 4.39
C THR A 150 15.17 0.67 4.33
N SER A 151 15.87 0.89 5.45
CA SER A 151 17.09 1.71 5.48
C SER A 151 18.22 1.04 4.72
N GLU A 152 19.06 1.86 4.07
CA GLU A 152 20.18 1.39 3.29
C GLU A 152 21.24 0.69 4.16
N VAL A 153 21.99 -0.25 3.58
CA VAL A 153 23.19 -0.80 4.24
C VAL A 153 24.17 0.34 4.48
N GLY A 154 24.82 0.34 5.65
CA GLY A 154 25.72 1.40 6.07
C GLY A 154 25.03 2.65 6.62
N LYS A 155 23.68 2.70 6.65
CA LYS A 155 22.95 3.86 7.18
C LYS A 155 23.30 4.12 8.66
N ILE A 156 23.96 5.24 8.92
CA ILE A 156 24.27 5.69 10.28
C ILE A 156 23.01 6.30 10.89
N THR A 157 22.58 5.75 12.02
CA THR A 157 21.43 6.25 12.79
C THR A 157 21.76 6.24 14.29
N LYS A 158 20.82 6.67 15.14
CA LYS A 158 21.06 6.68 16.59
C LYS A 158 21.34 5.30 17.18
N SER A 159 20.74 4.25 16.64
CA SER A 159 20.93 2.87 17.10
C SER A 159 21.95 2.09 16.27
N THR A 160 22.39 2.63 15.13
CA THR A 160 23.43 2.06 14.26
C THR A 160 24.54 3.09 14.03
N PRO A 161 25.31 3.47 15.07
CA PRO A 161 26.34 4.51 14.95
C PRO A 161 27.47 4.13 13.98
N MET A 162 27.66 2.84 13.73
CA MET A 162 28.65 2.30 12.78
C MET A 162 28.05 1.96 11.41
N GLY A 163 26.80 2.34 11.16
CA GLY A 163 26.04 1.96 9.97
C GLY A 163 25.21 0.68 10.16
N SER A 164 24.09 0.60 9.43
CA SER A 164 23.25 -0.61 9.40
C SER A 164 23.97 -1.76 8.68
N LEU A 165 23.80 -2.99 9.17
CA LEU A 165 24.28 -4.21 8.50
C LEU A 165 23.15 -4.94 7.77
N ASP A 166 21.90 -4.58 8.06
CA ASP A 166 20.73 -5.29 7.57
C ASP A 166 20.52 -5.03 6.08
N ALA A 167 20.26 -6.10 5.33
CA ALA A 167 19.82 -5.99 3.95
C ALA A 167 18.39 -5.44 3.91
N PRO A 168 18.13 -4.32 3.22
CA PRO A 168 16.80 -3.72 3.18
C PRO A 168 15.80 -4.62 2.46
N PHE A 169 14.59 -4.70 3.01
CA PHE A 169 13.45 -5.20 2.26
C PHE A 169 13.14 -4.26 1.08
N ASN A 170 12.77 -4.87 -0.05
CA ASN A 170 12.02 -4.19 -1.09
C ASN A 170 10.52 -4.47 -0.84
N PRO A 171 9.72 -3.49 -0.40
CA PRO A 171 8.34 -3.75 0.02
C PRO A 171 7.46 -4.30 -1.12
N VAL A 172 7.70 -3.85 -2.35
CA VAL A 172 7.02 -4.35 -3.55
C VAL A 172 7.41 -5.80 -3.82
N SER A 173 8.70 -6.16 -3.76
CA SER A 173 9.12 -7.56 -3.91
C SER A 173 8.52 -8.46 -2.82
N LEU A 174 8.48 -7.98 -1.57
CA LEU A 174 7.88 -8.74 -0.48
C LEU A 174 6.40 -9.00 -0.74
N ALA A 175 5.66 -7.98 -1.20
CA ALA A 175 4.24 -8.11 -1.49
C ALA A 175 3.96 -9.04 -2.68
N LEU A 176 4.76 -8.94 -3.74
CA LEU A 176 4.66 -9.83 -4.89
C LEU A 176 5.01 -11.27 -4.51
N GLY A 177 6.03 -11.49 -3.68
CA GLY A 177 6.36 -12.81 -3.14
C GLY A 177 5.30 -13.37 -2.17
N ALA A 178 4.47 -12.50 -1.57
CA ALA A 178 3.28 -12.88 -0.80
C ALA A 178 2.04 -13.09 -1.69
N GLU A 179 2.20 -13.09 -3.03
CA GLU A 179 1.15 -13.25 -4.03
C GLU A 179 0.09 -12.14 -4.03
N ALA A 180 0.42 -10.92 -3.55
CA ALA A 180 -0.53 -9.80 -3.54
C ALA A 180 -1.20 -9.60 -4.91
N SER A 181 -2.53 -9.41 -4.90
CA SER A 181 -3.35 -9.22 -6.10
C SER A 181 -3.20 -7.82 -6.68
N PHE A 182 -2.90 -6.81 -5.85
CA PHE A 182 -2.56 -5.46 -6.30
C PHE A 182 -1.34 -4.91 -5.56
N VAL A 183 -0.37 -4.41 -6.33
CA VAL A 183 0.85 -3.80 -5.81
C VAL A 183 1.21 -2.57 -6.64
N ALA A 184 1.38 -1.44 -5.98
CA ALA A 184 1.79 -0.18 -6.60
C ALA A 184 2.87 0.53 -5.79
N ARG A 185 3.61 1.41 -6.47
CA ARG A 185 4.58 2.33 -5.85
C ARG A 185 4.36 3.75 -6.36
N THR A 186 4.50 4.74 -5.49
CA THR A 186 4.43 6.15 -5.84
C THR A 186 5.29 7.01 -4.89
N VAL A 187 5.32 8.32 -5.13
CA VAL A 187 6.11 9.30 -4.39
C VAL A 187 5.17 10.39 -3.85
N ASP A 188 5.36 10.79 -2.59
CA ASP A 188 4.54 11.81 -1.91
C ASP A 188 4.43 13.15 -2.68
N SER A 189 5.48 13.54 -3.39
CA SER A 189 5.58 14.80 -4.13
C SER A 189 4.89 14.79 -5.50
N ASP A 190 4.67 13.63 -6.12
CA ASP A 190 3.95 13.51 -7.40
C ASP A 190 2.45 13.30 -7.14
N ARG A 191 1.77 14.38 -6.73
CA ARG A 191 0.37 14.34 -6.29
C ARG A 191 -0.57 13.75 -7.35
N ARG A 192 -0.35 14.08 -8.63
CA ARG A 192 -1.21 13.59 -9.72
C ARG A 192 -1.08 12.07 -9.84
N HIS A 193 0.15 11.56 -9.85
CA HIS A 193 0.40 10.14 -9.91
C HIS A 193 -0.08 9.40 -8.65
N LEU A 194 0.15 9.96 -7.45
CA LEU A 194 -0.37 9.41 -6.20
C LEU A 194 -1.90 9.30 -6.22
N THR A 195 -2.63 10.35 -6.60
CA THR A 195 -4.09 10.30 -6.68
C THR A 195 -4.56 9.25 -7.69
N GLU A 196 -3.88 9.09 -8.81
CA GLU A 196 -4.23 8.07 -9.81
C GLU A 196 -4.01 6.64 -9.28
N VAL A 197 -2.89 6.38 -8.62
CA VAL A 197 -2.64 5.09 -7.96
C VAL A 197 -3.69 4.81 -6.88
N LEU A 198 -4.14 5.83 -6.13
CA LEU A 198 -5.20 5.68 -5.13
C LEU A 198 -6.55 5.29 -5.76
N ARG A 199 -6.90 5.85 -6.93
CA ARG A 199 -8.10 5.44 -7.69
C ARG A 199 -8.04 3.97 -8.08
N GLN A 200 -6.92 3.54 -8.65
CA GLN A 200 -6.75 2.15 -9.07
C GLN A 200 -6.74 1.19 -7.87
N ALA A 201 -6.10 1.57 -6.76
CA ALA A 201 -6.12 0.78 -5.53
C ALA A 201 -7.54 0.63 -4.96
N ALA A 202 -8.34 1.71 -4.96
CA ALA A 202 -9.72 1.68 -4.51
C ALA A 202 -10.62 0.84 -5.43
N ALA A 203 -10.38 0.88 -6.75
CA ALA A 203 -11.07 0.08 -7.76
C ALA A 203 -10.82 -1.43 -7.62
N HIS A 204 -9.64 -1.81 -7.10
CA HIS A 204 -9.25 -3.21 -7.01
C HIS A 204 -10.12 -4.01 -6.01
N PRO A 205 -10.66 -5.19 -6.36
CA PRO A 205 -11.29 -6.08 -5.38
C PRO A 205 -10.23 -6.87 -4.59
N GLY A 206 -10.21 -6.74 -3.27
CA GLY A 206 -9.23 -7.42 -2.40
C GLY A 206 -8.12 -6.50 -1.90
N THR A 207 -6.96 -7.09 -1.55
CA THR A 207 -5.87 -6.35 -0.91
C THR A 207 -5.06 -5.56 -1.92
N ALA A 208 -5.03 -4.24 -1.76
CA ALA A 208 -4.13 -3.36 -2.50
C ALA A 208 -3.02 -2.85 -1.59
N LEU A 209 -1.76 -3.10 -1.93
CA LEU A 209 -0.61 -2.45 -1.29
C LEU A 209 -0.10 -1.30 -2.15
N VAL A 210 -0.01 -0.11 -1.57
CA VAL A 210 0.62 1.07 -2.18
C VAL A 210 1.81 1.49 -1.33
N GLU A 211 3.02 1.27 -1.84
CA GLU A 211 4.23 1.86 -1.27
C GLU A 211 4.31 3.33 -1.68
N ILE A 212 4.42 4.23 -0.69
CA ILE A 212 4.54 5.66 -0.92
C ILE A 212 5.88 6.10 -0.34
N TYR A 213 6.82 6.50 -1.21
CA TYR A 213 8.05 7.14 -0.77
C TYR A 213 7.75 8.50 -0.17
N GLN A 214 8.12 8.65 1.10
CA GLN A 214 7.71 9.72 1.99
C GLN A 214 8.96 10.34 2.64
N ASN A 215 9.17 11.64 2.49
CA ASN A 215 10.39 12.26 3.06
C ASN A 215 10.23 12.56 4.56
N CYS A 216 11.16 12.07 5.39
CA CYS A 216 11.28 12.41 6.80
C CYS A 216 12.39 13.44 7.00
N ASN A 217 12.04 14.72 6.90
CA ASN A 217 13.00 15.82 6.89
C ASN A 217 13.80 16.03 8.20
N ILE A 218 13.38 15.42 9.31
CA ILE A 218 14.12 15.55 10.59
C ILE A 218 15.20 14.49 10.75
N PHE A 219 14.98 13.26 10.27
CA PHE A 219 15.87 12.13 10.55
C PHE A 219 16.43 11.46 9.30
N ASN A 220 15.78 11.61 8.15
CA ASN A 220 16.21 11.00 6.89
C ASN A 220 15.89 11.92 5.71
N ASP A 221 16.34 13.17 5.82
CA ASP A 221 16.01 14.18 4.82
C ASP A 221 16.65 13.86 3.48
N GLY A 222 15.87 14.07 2.43
CA GLY A 222 16.28 13.88 1.06
C GLY A 222 16.51 12.42 0.65
N ALA A 223 16.02 11.45 1.41
CA ALA A 223 16.15 10.02 1.11
C ALA A 223 15.65 9.62 -0.29
N PHE A 224 14.78 10.43 -0.89
CA PHE A 224 14.20 10.19 -2.21
C PHE A 224 14.37 11.37 -3.19
N GLU A 225 15.28 12.33 -2.95
CA GLU A 225 15.40 13.54 -3.80
C GLU A 225 15.62 13.22 -5.27
N VAL A 226 16.34 12.14 -5.58
CA VAL A 226 16.60 11.68 -6.96
C VAL A 226 15.29 11.44 -7.72
N LEU A 227 14.22 11.07 -7.03
CA LEU A 227 12.90 10.80 -7.60
C LEU A 227 11.99 12.05 -7.63
N LYS A 228 12.39 13.13 -6.97
CA LYS A 228 11.58 14.36 -6.79
C LYS A 228 12.03 15.49 -7.68
N ASP A 229 13.34 15.66 -7.85
CA ASP A 229 13.91 16.69 -8.71
C ASP A 229 13.51 16.42 -10.17
N ARG A 230 12.90 17.39 -10.85
CA ARG A 230 12.30 17.17 -12.18
C ARG A 230 13.30 16.65 -13.20
N GLN A 231 14.51 17.20 -13.23
CA GLN A 231 15.54 16.81 -14.19
C GLN A 231 16.08 15.42 -13.87
N ARG A 232 16.36 15.14 -12.59
CA ARG A 232 16.86 13.81 -12.19
C ARG A 232 15.79 12.73 -12.29
N ALA A 233 14.53 13.08 -12.04
CA ALA A 233 13.41 12.14 -12.07
C ALA A 233 13.11 11.63 -13.47
N GLU A 234 13.31 12.44 -14.52
CA GLU A 234 13.26 11.97 -15.91
C GLU A 234 14.26 10.83 -16.15
N GLU A 235 15.44 10.94 -15.52
CA GLU A 235 16.50 9.94 -15.65
C GLU A 235 16.43 8.78 -14.62
N ALA A 236 15.68 8.93 -13.53
CA ALA A 236 15.63 7.94 -12.46
C ALA A 236 14.34 7.14 -12.41
N VAL A 237 13.22 7.71 -12.83
CA VAL A 237 11.88 7.14 -12.65
C VAL A 237 11.41 6.42 -13.90
N ILE A 238 10.98 5.17 -13.75
CA ILE A 238 10.31 4.39 -14.78
C ILE A 238 8.81 4.45 -14.48
N ARG A 239 8.02 5.18 -15.28
CA ARG A 239 6.56 5.22 -15.12
C ARG A 239 5.95 4.02 -15.84
N LEU A 240 5.27 3.18 -15.08
CA LEU A 240 4.61 1.99 -15.60
C LEU A 240 3.16 2.33 -15.97
N GLU A 241 2.85 2.22 -17.26
CA GLU A 241 1.51 2.41 -17.80
C GLU A 241 1.08 1.12 -18.49
N HIS A 242 -0.06 0.55 -18.10
CA HIS A 242 -0.51 -0.73 -18.64
C HIS A 242 -0.77 -0.63 -20.15
N GLY A 243 -0.27 -1.59 -20.92
CA GLY A 243 -0.40 -1.65 -22.37
C GLY A 243 0.65 -0.82 -23.13
N GLU A 244 1.46 -0.03 -22.43
CA GLU A 244 2.48 0.82 -23.05
C GLU A 244 3.89 0.21 -22.98
N PRO A 245 4.75 0.44 -23.99
CA PRO A 245 6.17 0.12 -23.91
C PRO A 245 6.85 0.83 -22.72
N ILE A 246 7.65 0.09 -21.95
CA ILE A 246 8.37 0.64 -20.80
C ILE A 246 9.56 1.48 -21.29
N ARG A 247 9.32 2.78 -21.48
CA ARG A 247 10.31 3.79 -21.86
C ARG A 247 10.42 4.91 -20.84
N PHE A 248 11.60 5.49 -20.71
CA PHE A 248 11.90 6.59 -19.79
C PHE A 248 13.23 7.27 -20.17
N GLY A 249 13.69 8.24 -19.37
CA GLY A 249 14.80 9.13 -19.72
C GLY A 249 14.37 10.29 -20.61
N THR A 250 15.28 11.24 -20.80
CA THR A 250 15.11 12.37 -21.70
C THR A 250 14.69 11.87 -23.08
N ASP A 251 13.58 12.39 -23.60
CA ASP A 251 12.95 12.02 -24.88
C ASP A 251 12.61 10.51 -25.05
N GLY A 252 12.52 9.75 -23.95
CA GLY A 252 12.22 8.31 -23.99
C GLY A 252 13.37 7.46 -24.54
N GLY A 253 14.62 7.96 -24.48
CA GLY A 253 15.80 7.29 -25.03
C GLY A 253 16.24 6.01 -24.30
N ARG A 254 15.61 5.64 -23.19
CA ARG A 254 15.87 4.38 -22.48
C ARG A 254 14.62 3.53 -22.39
N GLY A 255 14.82 2.22 -22.31
CA GLY A 255 13.73 1.27 -22.14
C GLY A 255 14.16 0.02 -21.40
N VAL A 256 13.20 -0.82 -21.07
CA VAL A 256 13.43 -2.08 -20.34
C VAL A 256 13.24 -3.26 -21.28
N VAL A 257 14.22 -4.15 -21.33
CA VAL A 257 14.16 -5.41 -22.09
C VAL A 257 14.35 -6.59 -21.16
N ARG A 258 13.89 -7.77 -21.60
CA ARG A 258 14.24 -9.04 -20.96
C ARG A 258 15.52 -9.59 -21.56
N ASP A 259 16.47 -9.96 -20.71
CA ASP A 259 17.64 -10.71 -21.11
C ASP A 259 17.24 -12.15 -21.46
N GLU A 260 17.61 -12.64 -22.64
CA GLU A 260 17.23 -13.98 -23.11
C GLU A 260 18.03 -15.10 -22.44
N ALA A 261 19.23 -14.81 -21.93
CA ALA A 261 20.11 -15.79 -21.32
C ALA A 261 19.79 -15.96 -19.83
N THR A 262 19.59 -14.87 -19.10
CA THR A 262 19.32 -14.92 -17.65
C THR A 262 17.84 -14.85 -17.30
N GLY A 263 17.02 -14.27 -18.19
CA GLY A 263 15.63 -13.95 -17.92
C GLY A 263 15.44 -12.68 -17.09
N ASP A 264 16.50 -11.99 -16.67
CA ASP A 264 16.40 -10.75 -15.89
C ASP A 264 15.90 -9.57 -16.73
N LEU A 265 15.48 -8.50 -16.06
CA LEU A 265 15.19 -7.24 -16.72
C LEU A 265 16.42 -6.34 -16.68
N GLN A 266 16.70 -5.69 -17.82
CA GLN A 266 17.80 -4.75 -17.95
C GLN A 266 17.33 -3.47 -18.63
N VAL A 267 17.91 -2.35 -18.20
CA VAL A 267 17.74 -1.05 -18.84
C VAL A 267 18.71 -0.92 -19.99
N VAL A 268 18.23 -0.51 -21.15
CA VAL A 268 19.03 -0.28 -22.36
C VAL A 268 18.76 1.11 -22.93
N THR A 269 19.73 1.65 -23.66
CA THR A 269 19.48 2.74 -24.60
C THR A 269 18.68 2.20 -25.78
N VAL A 270 17.58 2.86 -26.14
CA VAL A 270 16.71 2.45 -27.24
C VAL A 270 17.39 2.78 -28.57
N THR A 271 17.45 1.79 -29.46
CA THR A 271 17.93 1.92 -30.84
C THR A 271 16.94 1.26 -31.79
N ALA A 272 17.04 1.56 -33.09
CA ALA A 272 16.16 0.95 -34.09
C ALA A 272 16.24 -0.59 -34.11
N GLU A 273 17.39 -1.16 -33.74
CA GLU A 273 17.63 -2.60 -33.71
C GLU A 273 17.01 -3.29 -32.49
N ASN A 274 16.87 -2.58 -31.36
CA ASN A 274 16.37 -3.17 -30.12
C ASN A 274 14.94 -2.72 -29.75
N GLU A 275 14.36 -1.78 -30.49
CA GLU A 275 13.05 -1.19 -30.21
C GLU A 275 11.92 -2.22 -30.08
N SER A 276 11.96 -3.27 -30.90
CA SER A 276 10.99 -4.37 -30.87
C SER A 276 11.09 -5.27 -29.63
N ARG A 277 12.20 -5.19 -28.89
CA ARG A 277 12.45 -5.98 -27.67
C ARG A 277 12.03 -5.25 -26.39
N ILE A 278 11.67 -3.97 -26.50
CA ILE A 278 11.19 -3.19 -25.35
C ILE A 278 9.93 -3.85 -24.81
N LEU A 279 9.94 -4.15 -23.51
CA LEU A 279 8.81 -4.77 -22.86
C LEU A 279 7.62 -3.82 -22.82
N VAL A 280 6.44 -4.36 -23.12
CA VAL A 280 5.17 -3.70 -22.86
C VAL A 280 4.74 -4.05 -21.43
N HIS A 281 4.38 -3.04 -20.64
CA HIS A 281 3.98 -3.27 -19.26
C HIS A 281 2.58 -3.89 -19.20
N ASP A 282 2.48 -5.06 -18.58
CA ASP A 282 1.21 -5.72 -18.32
C ASP A 282 0.98 -5.86 -16.81
N ALA A 283 0.27 -4.89 -16.23
CA ALA A 283 -0.16 -4.94 -14.83
C ALA A 283 -1.12 -6.11 -14.54
N HIS A 284 -1.81 -6.62 -15.56
CA HIS A 284 -2.83 -7.67 -15.44
C HIS A 284 -2.28 -9.08 -15.70
N ALA A 285 -0.97 -9.22 -15.94
CA ALA A 285 -0.32 -10.50 -16.12
C ALA A 285 -0.54 -11.42 -14.90
N THR A 286 -1.13 -12.59 -15.12
CA THR A 286 -1.45 -13.56 -14.05
C THR A 286 -0.19 -13.98 -13.28
N SER A 287 0.91 -14.21 -13.98
CA SER A 287 2.20 -14.53 -13.35
C SER A 287 2.84 -13.29 -12.72
N PRO A 288 3.31 -13.35 -11.45
CA PRO A 288 3.99 -12.23 -10.81
C PRO A 288 5.44 -12.01 -11.31
N THR A 289 5.98 -12.89 -12.19
CA THR A 289 7.39 -12.88 -12.60
C THR A 289 7.85 -11.53 -13.15
N THR A 290 7.12 -10.93 -14.09
CA THR A 290 7.52 -9.64 -14.68
C THR A 290 7.41 -8.51 -13.66
N ALA A 291 6.32 -8.46 -12.89
CA ALA A 291 6.16 -7.47 -11.83
C ALA A 291 7.27 -7.57 -10.77
N PHE A 292 7.68 -8.79 -10.41
CA PHE A 292 8.76 -9.03 -9.45
C PHE A 292 10.11 -8.60 -10.01
N ALA A 293 10.39 -8.91 -11.28
CA ALA A 293 11.62 -8.48 -11.91
C ALA A 293 11.68 -6.94 -12.07
N LEU A 294 10.55 -6.30 -12.41
CA LEU A 294 10.44 -4.83 -12.45
C LEU A 294 10.78 -4.24 -11.08
N SER A 295 10.20 -4.77 -10.00
CA SER A 295 10.43 -4.22 -8.66
C SER A 295 11.90 -4.25 -8.23
N ARG A 296 12.74 -5.06 -8.87
CA ARG A 296 14.18 -5.22 -8.62
C ARG A 296 15.08 -4.35 -9.50
N LEU A 297 14.53 -3.61 -10.47
CA LEU A 297 15.31 -2.69 -11.33
C LEU A 297 15.90 -1.51 -10.58
N ALA A 298 15.22 -1.05 -9.52
CA ALA A 298 15.65 0.10 -8.75
C ALA A 298 16.99 -0.20 -8.08
N ASP A 299 17.99 0.64 -8.36
CA ASP A 299 19.26 0.58 -7.66
C ASP A 299 19.05 0.97 -6.19
N PRO A 300 19.44 0.11 -5.23
CA PRO A 300 19.09 0.29 -3.82
C PRO A 300 19.77 1.51 -3.18
N ASP A 301 20.94 1.92 -3.71
CA ASP A 301 21.76 2.98 -3.14
C ASP A 301 21.49 4.34 -3.82
N THR A 302 21.27 4.33 -5.14
CA THR A 302 21.11 5.55 -5.94
C THR A 302 19.66 5.86 -6.30
N LEU A 303 18.75 4.88 -6.19
CA LEU A 303 17.35 4.95 -6.63
C LEU A 303 17.16 5.15 -8.14
N HIS A 304 18.22 5.06 -8.95
CA HIS A 304 18.06 5.07 -10.39
C HIS A 304 17.25 3.84 -10.85
N HIS A 305 16.53 4.01 -11.97
CA HIS A 305 15.69 2.97 -12.56
C HIS A 305 14.55 2.51 -11.64
N THR A 306 14.02 3.41 -10.80
CA THR A 306 12.91 3.13 -9.89
C THR A 306 11.58 3.07 -10.64
N PRO A 307 10.90 1.91 -10.70
CA PRO A 307 9.57 1.83 -11.27
C PRO A 307 8.53 2.37 -10.31
N ILE A 308 7.63 3.22 -10.81
CA ILE A 308 6.44 3.71 -10.12
C ILE A 308 5.20 3.42 -10.96
N GLY A 309 4.04 3.42 -10.33
CA GLY A 309 2.76 3.05 -10.92
C GLY A 309 2.26 1.73 -10.36
N VAL A 310 1.28 1.14 -11.03
CA VAL A 310 0.74 -0.17 -10.67
C VAL A 310 1.59 -1.26 -11.32
N LEU A 311 2.31 -2.03 -10.50
CA LEU A 311 3.15 -3.13 -10.97
C LEU A 311 2.33 -4.39 -11.22
N ARG A 312 1.25 -4.57 -10.45
CA ARG A 312 0.35 -5.73 -10.53
C ARG A 312 -1.05 -5.32 -10.11
N SER A 313 -2.05 -5.79 -10.85
CA SER A 313 -3.47 -5.68 -10.56
C SER A 313 -4.15 -6.89 -11.22
N VAL A 314 -4.41 -7.95 -10.46
CA VAL A 314 -4.99 -9.20 -10.97
C VAL A 314 -6.17 -9.62 -10.12
N GLU A 315 -7.17 -10.21 -10.75
CA GLU A 315 -8.30 -10.77 -10.02
C GLU A 315 -7.89 -12.03 -9.27
N ARG A 316 -8.25 -12.07 -7.99
CA ARG A 316 -8.13 -13.25 -7.11
C ARG A 316 -9.38 -13.30 -6.23
N PRO A 317 -9.81 -14.49 -5.79
CA PRO A 317 -10.91 -14.59 -4.85
C PRO A 317 -10.62 -13.75 -3.60
N VAL A 318 -11.64 -13.03 -3.11
CA VAL A 318 -11.54 -12.13 -1.97
C VAL A 318 -11.98 -12.89 -0.71
N TYR A 319 -11.13 -12.91 0.31
CA TYR A 319 -11.30 -13.78 1.47
C TYR A 319 -12.60 -13.52 2.22
N ASP A 320 -12.92 -12.27 2.52
CA ASP A 320 -14.13 -11.89 3.26
C ASP A 320 -15.41 -12.13 2.45
N THR A 321 -15.35 -12.06 1.12
CA THR A 321 -16.42 -12.51 0.22
C THR A 321 -16.60 -14.03 0.28
N GLN A 322 -15.55 -14.83 0.20
CA GLN A 322 -15.72 -16.29 0.33
C GLN A 322 -16.19 -16.71 1.73
N MET A 323 -15.66 -16.05 2.76
CA MET A 323 -15.99 -16.35 4.15
C MET A 323 -17.46 -16.15 4.46
N ALA A 324 -18.04 -14.98 4.15
CA ALA A 324 -19.44 -14.77 4.47
C ALA A 324 -20.41 -15.46 3.50
N ASP A 325 -20.01 -15.86 2.29
CA ASP A 325 -20.84 -16.73 1.45
C ASP A 325 -20.96 -18.13 2.09
N GLN A 326 -19.88 -18.60 2.72
CA GLN A 326 -19.89 -19.80 3.55
C GLN A 326 -20.76 -19.62 4.81
N ILE A 327 -20.75 -18.45 5.44
CA ILE A 327 -21.63 -18.15 6.60
C ILE A 327 -23.09 -18.12 6.18
N ASP A 328 -23.44 -17.45 5.09
CA ASP A 328 -24.81 -17.38 4.57
C ASP A 328 -25.33 -18.77 4.25
N THR A 329 -24.51 -19.59 3.58
CA THR A 329 -24.82 -21.01 3.33
C THR A 329 -25.06 -21.79 4.62
N ALA A 330 -24.27 -21.55 5.67
CA ALA A 330 -24.44 -22.21 6.95
C ALA A 330 -25.73 -21.77 7.66
N VAL A 331 -26.07 -20.49 7.61
CA VAL A 331 -27.31 -19.93 8.17
C VAL A 331 -28.53 -20.48 7.45
N ASP A 332 -28.50 -20.58 6.13
CA ASP A 332 -29.60 -21.13 5.34
C ASP A 332 -29.86 -22.62 5.66
N ARG A 333 -28.80 -23.39 5.92
CA ARG A 333 -28.89 -24.83 6.19
C ARG A 333 -29.18 -25.17 7.64
N HIS A 334 -28.64 -24.40 8.58
CA HIS A 334 -28.62 -24.75 10.01
C HIS A 334 -29.36 -23.73 10.89
N GLY A 335 -29.89 -22.66 10.30
CA GLY A 335 -30.46 -21.54 11.01
C GLY A 335 -29.41 -20.59 11.56
N LYS A 336 -29.85 -19.44 12.09
CA LYS A 336 -28.96 -18.52 12.79
C LYS A 336 -28.49 -19.17 14.10
N GLY A 337 -27.18 -19.24 14.29
CA GLY A 337 -26.59 -19.72 15.54
C GLY A 337 -26.98 -18.85 16.73
N ASP A 338 -27.03 -19.46 17.93
CA ASP A 338 -27.26 -18.77 19.20
C ASP A 338 -25.95 -18.74 20.00
N LEU A 339 -25.38 -17.53 20.13
CA LEU A 339 -24.13 -17.32 20.87
C LEU A 339 -24.30 -17.64 22.36
N SER A 340 -25.45 -17.33 22.96
CA SER A 340 -25.70 -17.65 24.38
C SER A 340 -25.76 -19.15 24.59
N ALA A 341 -26.43 -19.89 23.70
CA ALA A 341 -26.44 -21.35 23.73
C ALA A 341 -25.05 -21.95 23.53
N LEU A 342 -24.23 -21.38 22.64
CA LEU A 342 -22.84 -21.82 22.41
C LEU A 342 -21.97 -21.61 23.65
N LEU A 343 -22.02 -20.43 24.25
CA LEU A 343 -21.25 -20.11 25.46
C LEU A 343 -21.71 -20.89 26.69
N ALA A 344 -23.00 -21.21 26.78
CA ALA A 344 -23.58 -22.06 27.82
C ALA A 344 -23.50 -23.56 27.50
N GLY A 345 -22.81 -23.94 26.41
CA GLY A 345 -22.72 -25.31 25.92
C GLY A 345 -22.02 -26.28 26.89
N GLY A 346 -22.04 -27.57 26.52
CA GLY A 346 -21.58 -28.66 27.39
C GLY A 346 -20.07 -28.74 27.63
N ASP A 347 -19.26 -28.09 26.81
CA ASP A 347 -17.79 -28.12 26.88
C ASP A 347 -17.23 -27.04 27.82
N THR A 348 -17.68 -27.04 29.08
CA THR A 348 -17.11 -26.17 30.12
C THR A 348 -16.20 -26.97 31.04
N TRP A 349 -15.11 -26.34 31.49
CA TRP A 349 -14.27 -26.88 32.57
C TRP A 349 -14.22 -25.85 33.70
N THR A 350 -14.31 -26.34 34.94
CA THR A 350 -14.13 -25.51 36.13
C THR A 350 -12.65 -25.54 36.53
N VAL A 351 -12.01 -24.36 36.59
CA VAL A 351 -10.68 -24.22 37.19
C VAL A 351 -10.84 -24.30 38.70
N VAL A 352 -10.40 -25.39 39.31
CA VAL A 352 -10.31 -25.52 40.77
C VAL A 352 -8.94 -24.99 41.18
N GLY A 353 -8.93 -23.91 41.97
CA GLY A 353 -7.71 -23.27 42.49
C GLY A 353 -7.13 -23.95 43.71
#